data_AF-A0A4Y2FFF2-F1
#
_entry.id   AF-A0A4Y2FFF2-F1
#
_cell.length_a   1.000
_cell.length_b   1.000
_cell.length_c   1.000
_cell.angle_alpha   90.00
_cell.angle_beta   90.00
_cell.angle_gamma   90.00
#
_symmetry.space_group_name_H-M   'P 1'
#
loop_
_entity.id
_entity.type
_entity.pdbx_description
1 polymer ?
#
loop_
_entity_poly.entity_id
_entity_poly.type
_entity_poly.pdbx_seq_one_letter_code
_entity_poly.pdbx_strand_id
1 'polypeptide(L)'
;FINNTKAKECPNKVSKYSTAEELHRSTEFLARVAQLSEFKAEIDALKKGKDVAKTSKLKALDPFLDENALLRVGGRLNNSDLPFESKHQIILPSKHKFTKLLFEHLHKKFLHIGAQGLVHQIRLQYWPINGKGIARKIFHDCTGCFRQRPRVIEQLMGNLPAERVSPSAPFLNSGVDFCGPFQIKFKNQRKGIYSKVYAAIFVCLATKAIHLETVTDLTTEAFIAALKRLYARRGRIATLMSDNASNFKGAELNRLKKLTCQTNETLANYLSSEAIQWKFIPPRSPNFGGMWEAGAKSFKHHLHRTRTNCNITIEEFETIVIQIEGIRNSGPLIPLSDNINEYEVLTPGHFIIGRPITEPEILDISDNRLSRWQYTTKCVQTI
;
A
#
# COMPACT_ATOMS: atom_id res chain seq x y z
N PHE A 1 44.98 -5.60 12.17
CA PHE A 1 46.08 -4.75 12.67
C PHE A 1 47.01 -5.66 13.42
N ILE A 2 48.22 -5.87 12.92
CA ILE A 2 49.21 -6.79 13.52
C ILE A 2 50.30 -5.99 14.24
N ASN A 3 50.70 -4.84 13.68
CA ASN A 3 51.77 -4.01 14.22
C ASN A 3 51.24 -2.73 14.91
N ASN A 4 50.13 -2.16 14.42
CA ASN A 4 49.51 -0.96 15.00
C ASN A 4 48.23 -1.26 15.82
N THR A 5 48.24 -2.29 16.67
CA THR A 5 47.11 -2.59 17.57
C THR A 5 46.99 -1.56 18.71
N LYS A 6 45.75 -1.26 19.16
CA LYS A 6 45.46 -0.37 20.31
C LYS A 6 45.76 -1.00 21.68
N ALA A 7 46.59 -2.04 21.75
CA ALA A 7 47.01 -2.60 23.05
C ALA A 7 47.99 -1.61 23.72
N LYS A 8 47.93 -1.51 25.06
CA LYS A 8 48.70 -0.53 25.84
C LYS A 8 50.23 -0.68 25.68
N GLU A 9 50.70 -1.86 25.30
CA GLU A 9 52.12 -2.17 25.11
C GLU A 9 52.31 -2.93 23.79
N CYS A 10 52.40 -2.21 22.69
CA CYS A 10 52.91 -2.76 21.43
C CYS A 10 54.29 -2.16 21.17
N PRO A 11 55.38 -2.90 21.39
CA PRO A 11 56.75 -2.39 21.19
C PRO A 11 57.07 -2.09 19.71
N ASN A 12 56.23 -2.54 18.77
CA ASN A 12 56.45 -2.46 17.32
C ASN A 12 55.43 -1.56 16.59
N LYS A 13 55.11 -0.38 17.14
CA LYS A 13 54.27 0.61 16.44
C LYS A 13 55.08 1.26 15.31
N VAL A 14 54.77 0.90 14.06
CA VAL A 14 55.55 1.34 12.88
C VAL A 14 55.04 2.69 12.35
N SER A 15 53.77 3.04 12.55
CA SER A 15 53.18 4.30 12.04
C SER A 15 51.93 4.75 12.82
N LYS A 16 51.53 6.03 12.64
CA LYS A 16 50.33 6.63 13.25
C LYS A 16 49.02 6.26 12.51
N TYR A 17 49.14 5.77 11.27
CA TYR A 17 48.04 5.42 10.36
C TYR A 17 48.30 4.05 9.72
N SER A 18 47.24 3.30 9.41
CA SER A 18 47.39 2.00 8.73
C SER A 18 47.64 2.18 7.25
N THR A 19 48.73 1.60 6.76
CA THR A 19 49.06 1.59 5.33
C THR A 19 48.21 0.54 4.58
N ALA A 20 48.07 0.68 3.27
CA ALA A 20 47.38 -0.31 2.43
C ALA A 20 47.99 -1.71 2.59
N GLU A 21 49.32 -1.79 2.68
CA GLU A 21 50.05 -3.02 2.90
C GLU A 21 49.77 -3.63 4.29
N GLU A 22 49.70 -2.80 5.35
CA GLU A 22 49.33 -3.29 6.69
C GLU A 22 47.90 -3.85 6.72
N LEU A 23 46.97 -3.21 6.01
CA LEU A 23 45.59 -3.70 5.88
C LEU A 23 45.55 -5.03 5.15
N HIS A 24 46.26 -5.15 4.03
CA HIS A 24 46.35 -6.40 3.26
C HIS A 24 46.94 -7.55 4.10
N ARG A 25 48.10 -7.33 4.74
CA ARG A 25 48.71 -8.31 5.65
C ARG A 25 47.80 -8.65 6.83
N SER A 26 47.06 -7.68 7.36
CA SER A 26 46.08 -7.90 8.43
C SER A 26 44.94 -8.80 7.98
N THR A 27 44.41 -8.61 6.78
CA THR A 27 43.33 -9.46 6.24
C THR A 27 43.80 -10.88 5.98
N GLU A 28 44.99 -11.04 5.42
CA GLU A 28 45.62 -12.35 5.22
C GLU A 28 45.87 -13.07 6.55
N PHE A 29 46.39 -12.36 7.55
CA PHE A 29 46.60 -12.92 8.88
C PHE A 29 45.28 -13.40 9.52
N LEU A 30 44.21 -12.61 9.43
CA LEU A 30 42.90 -13.01 9.95
C LEU A 30 42.33 -14.23 9.20
N ALA A 31 42.53 -14.30 7.89
CA ALA A 31 42.18 -15.47 7.10
C ALA A 31 42.99 -16.69 7.55
N ARG A 32 44.30 -16.54 7.76
CA ARG A 32 45.19 -17.60 8.26
C ARG A 32 44.77 -18.12 9.63
N VAL A 33 44.43 -17.22 10.56
CA VAL A 33 43.91 -17.59 11.89
C VAL A 33 42.59 -18.37 11.77
N ALA A 34 41.70 -17.92 10.89
CA ALA A 34 40.44 -18.63 10.64
C ALA A 34 40.66 -20.01 10.01
N GLN A 35 41.65 -20.16 9.13
CA GLN A 35 42.01 -21.44 8.54
C GLN A 35 42.67 -22.38 9.54
N LEU A 36 43.57 -21.88 10.38
CA LEU A 36 44.23 -22.70 11.41
C LEU A 36 43.26 -23.18 12.50
N SER A 37 42.18 -22.44 12.77
CA SER A 37 41.18 -22.85 13.75
C SER A 37 40.26 -23.98 13.24
N GLU A 38 39.93 -23.97 11.94
CA GLU A 38 38.92 -24.88 11.37
C GLU A 38 39.52 -25.98 10.46
N PHE A 39 40.69 -25.75 9.85
CA PHE A 39 41.33 -26.64 8.86
C PHE A 39 42.74 -27.10 9.30
N LYS A 40 42.98 -27.19 10.61
CA LYS A 40 44.30 -27.55 11.15
C LYS A 40 44.81 -28.88 10.61
N ALA A 41 43.95 -29.90 10.56
CA ALA A 41 44.32 -31.24 10.10
C ALA A 41 44.74 -31.24 8.63
N GLU A 42 44.03 -30.49 7.78
CA GLU A 42 44.35 -30.36 6.36
C GLU A 42 45.63 -29.56 6.12
N ILE A 43 45.86 -28.49 6.89
CA ILE A 43 47.09 -27.69 6.82
C ILE A 43 48.30 -28.53 7.26
N ASP A 44 48.18 -29.29 8.35
CA ASP A 44 49.25 -30.14 8.86
C ASP A 44 49.58 -31.30 7.90
N ALA A 45 48.59 -31.82 7.17
CA ALA A 45 48.81 -32.82 6.12
C ALA A 45 49.60 -32.23 4.95
N LEU A 46 49.17 -31.06 4.44
CA LEU A 46 49.83 -30.37 3.33
C LEU A 46 51.27 -29.94 3.66
N LYS A 47 51.53 -29.49 4.89
CA LYS A 47 52.89 -29.20 5.37
C LYS A 47 53.81 -30.42 5.35
N LYS A 48 53.26 -31.62 5.53
CA LYS A 48 54.01 -32.89 5.48
C LYS A 48 54.12 -33.47 4.06
N GLY A 49 53.74 -32.70 3.03
CA GLY A 49 53.70 -33.16 1.64
C GLY A 49 52.65 -34.23 1.37
N LYS A 50 51.65 -34.38 2.26
CA LYS A 50 50.55 -35.34 2.11
C LYS A 50 49.30 -34.64 1.60
N ASP A 51 48.54 -35.37 0.81
CA ASP A 51 47.22 -34.95 0.35
C ASP A 51 46.21 -34.77 1.50
N VAL A 52 45.27 -33.86 1.30
CA VAL A 52 44.10 -33.70 2.17
C VAL A 52 43.26 -34.99 2.17
N ALA A 53 42.73 -35.35 3.35
CA ALA A 53 41.89 -36.54 3.53
C ALA A 53 40.70 -36.57 2.56
N LYS A 54 40.39 -37.75 2.01
CA LYS A 54 39.29 -37.93 1.04
C LYS A 54 37.91 -37.55 1.59
N THR A 55 37.74 -37.57 2.91
CA THR A 55 36.50 -37.19 3.62
C THR A 55 36.36 -35.68 3.83
N SER A 56 37.41 -34.89 3.63
CA SER A 56 37.36 -33.45 3.86
C SER A 56 36.60 -32.74 2.73
N LYS A 57 35.80 -31.74 3.11
CA LYS A 57 35.08 -30.85 2.18
C LYS A 57 36.02 -30.06 1.27
N LEU A 58 37.31 -30.00 1.63
CA LEU A 58 38.33 -29.28 0.90
C LEU A 58 38.92 -30.09 -0.26
N LYS A 59 38.84 -31.42 -0.27
CA LYS A 59 39.50 -32.25 -1.30
C LYS A 59 39.03 -31.90 -2.73
N ALA A 60 37.76 -31.54 -2.89
CA ALA A 60 37.20 -31.12 -4.17
C ALA A 60 37.76 -29.79 -4.71
N LEU A 61 38.47 -29.02 -3.89
CA LEU A 61 39.06 -27.73 -4.23
C LEU A 61 40.55 -27.81 -4.57
N ASP A 62 41.10 -29.04 -4.61
CA ASP A 62 42.53 -29.30 -4.82
C ASP A 62 43.45 -28.34 -4.03
N PRO A 63 43.32 -28.30 -2.69
CA PRO A 63 43.85 -27.21 -1.89
C PRO A 63 45.36 -27.30 -1.73
N PHE A 64 46.04 -26.16 -1.79
CA PHE A 64 47.48 -26.06 -1.55
C PHE A 64 47.81 -24.90 -0.59
N LEU A 65 49.03 -24.90 -0.06
CA LEU A 65 49.55 -23.82 0.78
C LEU A 65 50.42 -22.89 -0.06
N ASP A 66 50.19 -21.58 0.04
CA ASP A 66 51.04 -20.57 -0.58
C ASP A 66 52.29 -20.25 0.27
N GLU A 67 53.13 -19.35 -0.24
CA GLU A 67 54.35 -18.87 0.44
C GLU A 67 54.06 -18.23 1.82
N ASN A 68 52.86 -17.70 2.02
CA ASN A 68 52.40 -17.09 3.27
C ASN A 68 51.71 -18.09 4.23
N ALA A 69 51.74 -19.38 3.91
CA ALA A 69 51.07 -20.47 4.61
C ALA A 69 49.54 -20.31 4.71
N LEU A 70 48.92 -19.70 3.68
CA LEU A 70 47.48 -19.63 3.49
C LEU A 70 46.99 -20.80 2.63
N LEU A 71 45.86 -21.36 3.02
CA LEU A 71 45.19 -22.40 2.27
C LEU A 71 44.40 -21.79 1.09
N ARG A 72 44.77 -22.15 -0.13
CA ARG A 72 44.17 -21.64 -1.37
C ARG A 72 43.56 -22.74 -2.22
N VAL A 73 42.64 -22.35 -3.09
CA VAL A 73 42.02 -23.23 -4.08
C VAL A 73 43.00 -23.52 -5.22
N GLY A 74 43.23 -24.79 -5.50
CA GLY A 74 43.90 -25.24 -6.72
C GLY A 74 42.95 -25.17 -7.92
N GLY A 75 43.50 -25.10 -9.12
CA GLY A 75 42.67 -24.92 -10.30
C GLY A 75 43.38 -25.09 -11.63
N ARG A 76 42.58 -25.01 -12.70
CA ARG A 76 43.01 -25.18 -14.09
C ARG A 76 43.39 -23.87 -14.78
N LEU A 77 43.39 -22.76 -14.05
CA LEU A 77 43.61 -21.41 -14.58
C LEU A 77 45.07 -20.95 -14.49
N ASN A 78 46.01 -21.85 -14.21
CA ASN A 78 47.43 -21.53 -14.03
C ASN A 78 48.01 -20.77 -15.25
N ASN A 79 47.61 -21.18 -16.47
CA ASN A 79 48.08 -20.61 -17.73
C ASN A 79 47.33 -19.34 -18.19
N SER A 80 46.39 -18.81 -17.40
CA SER A 80 45.68 -17.57 -17.75
C SER A 80 46.49 -16.31 -17.39
N ASP A 81 46.20 -15.15 -17.97
CA ASP A 81 46.83 -13.87 -17.59
C ASP A 81 46.18 -13.22 -16.35
N LEU A 82 45.33 -13.96 -15.63
CA LEU A 82 44.65 -13.44 -14.44
C LEU A 82 45.63 -13.21 -13.27
N PRO A 83 45.32 -12.25 -12.38
CA PRO A 83 46.07 -12.08 -11.13
C PRO A 83 46.08 -13.36 -10.30
N PHE A 84 47.18 -13.59 -9.58
CA PHE A 84 47.36 -14.79 -8.75
C PHE A 84 46.22 -14.98 -7.74
N GLU A 85 45.75 -13.91 -7.10
CA GLU A 85 44.64 -13.95 -6.14
C GLU A 85 43.33 -14.43 -6.76
N SER A 86 43.08 -14.06 -8.02
CA SER A 86 41.88 -14.46 -8.76
C SER A 86 41.95 -15.93 -9.20
N LYS A 87 43.15 -16.42 -9.54
CA LYS A 87 43.41 -17.82 -9.87
C LYS A 87 43.30 -18.73 -8.65
N HIS A 88 43.89 -18.28 -7.54
CA HIS A 88 44.07 -19.06 -6.32
C HIS A 88 43.47 -18.32 -5.12
N GLN A 89 42.14 -18.39 -5.04
CA GLN A 89 41.38 -17.70 -4.01
C GLN A 89 41.60 -18.34 -2.64
N ILE A 90 41.63 -17.51 -1.60
CA ILE A 90 41.87 -17.95 -0.21
C ILE A 90 40.64 -18.69 0.31
N ILE A 91 40.80 -19.92 0.79
CA ILE A 91 39.68 -20.72 1.28
C ILE A 91 39.20 -20.20 2.63
N LEU A 92 37.91 -19.88 2.75
CA LEU A 92 37.33 -19.39 4.01
C LEU A 92 36.37 -20.40 4.65
N PRO A 93 36.49 -20.64 5.98
CA PRO A 93 35.55 -21.48 6.71
C PRO A 93 34.17 -20.84 6.81
N SER A 94 33.13 -21.65 6.60
CA SER A 94 31.75 -21.16 6.48
C SER A 94 31.16 -20.56 7.75
N LYS A 95 31.56 -21.07 8.94
CA LYS A 95 30.98 -20.72 10.24
C LYS A 95 31.80 -19.71 11.04
N HIS A 96 33.01 -19.39 10.59
CA HIS A 96 33.92 -18.54 11.36
C HIS A 96 33.46 -17.08 11.36
N LYS A 97 33.69 -16.40 12.49
CA LYS A 97 33.28 -14.99 12.69
C LYS A 97 33.90 -14.05 11.66
N PHE A 98 35.16 -14.30 11.27
CA PHE A 98 35.84 -13.53 10.21
C PHE A 98 35.07 -13.55 8.90
N THR A 99 34.68 -14.74 8.42
CA THR A 99 33.91 -14.91 7.19
C THR A 99 32.58 -14.16 7.28
N LYS A 100 31.85 -14.27 8.39
CA LYS A 100 30.60 -13.53 8.59
C LYS A 100 30.80 -12.01 8.48
N LEU A 101 31.79 -11.47 9.20
CA LEU A 101 32.11 -10.04 9.20
C LEU A 101 32.55 -9.54 7.82
N LEU A 102 33.30 -10.36 7.07
CA LEU A 102 33.70 -10.04 5.70
C LEU A 102 32.47 -9.90 4.78
N PHE A 103 31.53 -10.85 4.85
CA PHE A 103 30.29 -10.77 4.09
C PHE A 103 29.44 -9.56 4.49
N GLU A 104 29.30 -9.27 5.79
CA GLU A 104 28.56 -8.09 6.28
C GLU A 104 29.21 -6.77 5.83
N HIS A 105 30.54 -6.69 5.87
CA HIS A 105 31.29 -5.53 5.42
C HIS A 105 31.09 -5.29 3.93
N LEU A 106 31.27 -6.31 3.09
CA LEU A 106 31.12 -6.18 1.63
C LEU A 106 29.67 -5.92 1.23
N HIS A 107 28.70 -6.55 1.91
CA HIS A 107 27.28 -6.27 1.69
C HIS A 107 26.96 -4.77 1.89
N LYS A 108 27.49 -4.15 2.96
CA LYS A 108 27.30 -2.71 3.24
C LYS A 108 28.14 -1.82 2.32
N LYS A 109 29.40 -2.19 2.06
CA LYS A 109 30.33 -1.45 1.19
C LYS A 109 29.78 -1.30 -0.23
N PHE A 110 29.16 -2.36 -0.75
CA PHE A 110 28.51 -2.36 -2.06
C PHE A 110 27.01 -2.06 -1.98
N LEU A 111 26.60 -1.15 -1.10
CA LEU A 111 25.25 -0.59 -1.03
C LEU A 111 24.13 -1.63 -0.95
N HIS A 112 24.24 -2.58 -0.03
CA HIS A 112 23.26 -3.65 0.18
C HIS A 112 23.09 -4.60 -1.02
N ILE A 113 24.17 -4.86 -1.75
CA ILE A 113 24.18 -5.79 -2.89
C ILE A 113 23.48 -7.12 -2.57
N GLY A 114 22.71 -7.61 -3.53
CA GLY A 114 21.96 -8.86 -3.43
C GLY A 114 22.87 -10.09 -3.24
N ALA A 115 22.29 -11.20 -2.76
CA ALA A 115 23.06 -12.38 -2.37
C ALA A 115 23.96 -12.95 -3.48
N GLN A 116 23.53 -12.95 -4.74
CA GLN A 116 24.37 -13.42 -5.86
C GLN A 116 25.56 -12.49 -6.12
N GLY A 117 25.32 -11.17 -6.16
CA GLY A 117 26.38 -10.19 -6.34
C GLY A 117 27.38 -10.20 -5.18
N LEU A 118 26.92 -10.41 -3.95
CA LEU A 118 27.79 -10.56 -2.78
C LEU A 118 28.73 -11.76 -2.91
N VAL A 119 28.21 -12.92 -3.34
CA VAL A 119 29.04 -14.12 -3.59
C VAL A 119 30.07 -13.85 -4.67
N HIS A 120 29.70 -13.16 -5.75
CA HIS A 120 30.62 -12.81 -6.82
C HIS A 120 31.76 -11.91 -6.30
N GLN A 121 31.42 -10.84 -5.57
CA GLN A 121 32.43 -9.92 -5.00
C GLN A 121 33.41 -10.62 -4.07
N ILE A 122 32.93 -11.57 -3.26
CA ILE A 122 33.80 -12.34 -2.38
C ILE A 122 34.71 -13.28 -3.17
N ARG A 123 34.18 -13.91 -4.22
CA ARG A 123 34.92 -14.83 -5.09
C ARG A 123 36.00 -14.19 -5.93
N LEU A 124 36.10 -12.86 -5.97
CA LEU A 124 37.25 -12.20 -6.60
C LEU A 124 38.56 -12.46 -5.83
N GLN A 125 38.48 -12.70 -4.52
CA GLN A 125 39.66 -12.86 -3.66
C GLN A 125 39.60 -14.10 -2.75
N TYR A 126 38.40 -14.57 -2.41
CA TYR A 126 38.19 -15.62 -1.41
C TYR A 126 37.23 -16.69 -1.92
N TRP A 127 37.48 -17.93 -1.52
CA TRP A 127 36.58 -19.05 -1.75
C TRP A 127 35.93 -19.51 -0.44
N PRO A 128 34.77 -18.94 -0.05
CA PRO A 128 34.05 -19.35 1.14
C PRO A 128 33.35 -20.68 0.93
N ILE A 129 33.58 -21.63 1.84
CA ILE A 129 32.76 -22.86 1.90
C ILE A 129 31.31 -22.44 2.15
N ASN A 130 30.37 -22.97 1.36
CA ASN A 130 28.95 -22.62 1.42
C ASN A 130 28.66 -21.10 1.29
N GLY A 131 29.45 -20.37 0.47
CA GLY A 131 29.28 -18.92 0.30
C GLY A 131 27.86 -18.47 -0.09
N LYS A 132 27.16 -19.25 -0.92
CA LYS A 132 25.75 -18.97 -1.29
C LYS A 132 24.80 -19.00 -0.08
N GLY A 133 25.04 -19.87 0.88
CA GLY A 133 24.25 -19.95 2.11
C GLY A 133 24.48 -18.73 3.01
N ILE A 134 25.75 -18.35 3.18
CA ILE A 134 26.15 -17.20 4.01
C ILE A 134 25.59 -15.90 3.42
N ALA A 135 25.74 -15.69 2.10
CA ALA A 135 25.22 -14.48 1.45
C ALA A 135 23.71 -14.33 1.58
N ARG A 136 22.94 -15.43 1.40
CA ARG A 136 21.49 -15.41 1.60
C ARG A 136 21.13 -15.04 3.03
N LYS A 137 21.82 -15.62 4.01
CA LYS A 137 21.59 -15.31 5.43
C LYS A 137 21.86 -13.84 5.74
N ILE A 138 23.01 -13.30 5.32
CA ILE A 138 23.35 -11.88 5.52
C ILE A 138 22.32 -10.96 4.86
N PHE A 139 21.86 -11.29 3.65
CA PHE A 139 20.85 -10.50 2.95
C PHE A 139 19.49 -10.51 3.68
N HIS A 140 19.05 -11.66 4.21
CA HIS A 140 17.79 -11.79 4.95
C HIS A 140 17.84 -11.16 6.35
N ASP A 141 18.96 -11.30 7.05
CA ASP A 141 19.15 -10.74 8.40
C ASP A 141 19.40 -9.21 8.35
N CYS A 142 19.61 -8.64 7.16
CA CYS A 142 19.85 -7.20 6.99
C CYS A 142 18.57 -6.38 7.17
N THR A 143 18.53 -5.57 8.23
CA THR A 143 17.40 -4.66 8.52
C THR A 143 17.19 -3.60 7.44
N GLY A 144 18.27 -3.13 6.79
CA GLY A 144 18.19 -2.19 5.68
C GLY A 144 17.48 -2.78 4.47
N CYS A 145 17.86 -4.00 4.07
CA CYS A 145 17.20 -4.73 2.97
C CYS A 145 15.76 -5.09 3.31
N PHE A 146 15.50 -5.52 4.55
CA PHE A 146 14.16 -5.88 5.02
C PHE A 146 13.18 -4.71 4.92
N ARG A 147 13.58 -3.51 5.36
CA ARG A 147 12.74 -2.31 5.31
C ARG A 147 12.38 -1.87 3.88
N GLN A 148 13.30 -2.06 2.93
CA GLN A 148 13.10 -1.69 1.52
C GLN A 148 12.30 -2.72 0.72
N ARG A 149 12.05 -3.91 1.28
CA ARG A 149 11.28 -4.96 0.62
C ARG A 149 10.19 -5.50 1.55
N PRO A 150 9.17 -4.68 1.89
CA PRO A 150 8.02 -5.18 2.64
C PRO A 150 7.34 -6.28 1.82
N ARG A 151 7.17 -7.46 2.41
CA ARG A 151 6.30 -8.48 1.83
C ARG A 151 4.87 -8.06 2.10
N VAL A 152 4.10 -7.82 1.05
CA VAL A 152 2.64 -7.71 1.17
C VAL A 152 2.16 -9.09 1.60
N ILE A 153 1.70 -9.20 2.85
CA ILE A 153 1.09 -10.42 3.33
C ILE A 153 -0.27 -10.50 2.62
N GLU A 154 -0.51 -11.56 1.86
CA GLU A 154 -1.84 -11.91 1.38
C GLU A 154 -2.69 -12.25 2.59
N GLN A 155 -3.45 -11.27 3.08
CA GLN A 155 -4.41 -11.50 4.15
C GLN A 155 -5.64 -12.16 3.54
N LEU A 156 -6.11 -13.26 4.15
CA LEU A 156 -7.45 -13.79 3.87
C LEU A 156 -8.46 -12.67 4.10
N MET A 157 -9.26 -12.35 3.07
CA MET A 157 -10.30 -11.33 3.17
C MET A 157 -11.32 -11.77 4.22
N GLY A 158 -11.60 -10.92 5.20
CA GLY A 158 -12.61 -11.20 6.21
C GLY A 158 -14.00 -11.36 5.61
N ASN A 159 -14.88 -12.08 6.32
CA ASN A 159 -16.28 -12.25 5.91
C ASN A 159 -16.98 -10.90 5.74
N LEU A 160 -17.83 -10.80 4.72
CA LEU A 160 -18.67 -9.63 4.51
C LEU A 160 -19.73 -9.52 5.62
N PRO A 161 -20.17 -8.31 6.00
CA PRO A 161 -21.27 -8.12 6.95
C PRO A 161 -22.56 -8.78 6.48
N ALA A 162 -23.35 -9.30 7.41
CA ALA A 162 -24.65 -9.89 7.13
C ALA A 162 -25.58 -8.92 6.38
N GLU A 163 -25.50 -7.63 6.72
CA GLU A 163 -26.25 -6.53 6.11
C GLU A 163 -25.96 -6.34 4.60
N ARG A 164 -24.83 -6.87 4.11
CA ARG A 164 -24.42 -6.79 2.70
C ARG A 164 -24.83 -8.02 1.89
N VAL A 165 -24.95 -9.17 2.55
CA VAL A 165 -25.17 -10.47 1.87
C VAL A 165 -26.57 -11.03 2.08
N SER A 166 -27.30 -10.53 3.08
CA SER A 166 -28.67 -10.95 3.36
C SER A 166 -29.65 -10.07 2.57
N PRO A 167 -30.65 -10.67 1.91
CA PRO A 167 -31.72 -9.91 1.28
C PRO A 167 -32.45 -9.01 2.29
N SER A 168 -32.68 -7.75 1.93
CA SER A 168 -33.43 -6.80 2.74
C SER A 168 -34.18 -5.82 1.87
N ALA A 169 -35.14 -5.09 2.45
CA ALA A 169 -35.75 -3.95 1.78
C ALA A 169 -34.66 -2.91 1.37
N PRO A 170 -34.85 -2.19 0.26
CA PRO A 170 -33.94 -1.13 -0.15
C PRO A 170 -33.75 -0.11 0.97
N PHE A 171 -32.50 0.32 1.20
CA PHE A 171 -32.10 1.27 2.24
C PHE A 171 -32.35 0.85 3.70
N LEU A 172 -32.83 -0.37 3.97
CA LEU A 172 -32.97 -0.86 5.35
C LEU A 172 -31.62 -0.85 6.09
N ASN A 173 -30.58 -1.29 5.39
CA ASN A 173 -29.20 -1.19 5.84
C ASN A 173 -28.44 -0.29 4.86
N SER A 174 -27.92 0.82 5.36
CA SER A 174 -27.28 1.85 4.53
C SER A 174 -25.94 2.27 5.09
N GLY A 175 -24.98 2.53 4.19
CA GLY A 175 -23.78 3.29 4.50
C GLY A 175 -23.99 4.78 4.27
N VAL A 176 -23.35 5.64 5.06
CA VAL A 176 -23.36 7.09 4.88
C VAL A 176 -21.95 7.65 4.71
N ASP A 177 -21.81 8.56 3.75
CA ASP A 177 -20.60 9.38 3.57
C ASP A 177 -21.00 10.83 3.23
N PHE A 178 -20.07 11.75 3.41
CA PHE A 178 -20.24 13.15 3.06
C PHE A 178 -19.19 13.60 2.07
N CYS A 179 -19.66 14.31 1.05
CA CYS A 179 -18.82 14.84 -0.01
C CYS A 179 -18.91 16.37 -0.06
N GLY A 180 -17.75 17.04 -0.16
CA GLY A 180 -17.65 18.50 -0.25
C GLY A 180 -16.39 19.01 0.47
N PRO A 181 -16.30 20.32 0.73
CA PRO A 181 -17.29 21.35 0.40
C PRO A 181 -17.30 21.74 -1.08
N PHE A 182 -18.48 22.08 -1.59
CA PHE A 182 -18.71 22.70 -2.89
C PHE A 182 -19.06 24.17 -2.71
N GLN A 183 -18.43 25.04 -3.48
CA GLN A 183 -18.71 26.48 -3.46
C GLN A 183 -19.92 26.77 -4.35
N ILE A 184 -21.04 27.20 -3.74
CA ILE A 184 -22.33 27.47 -4.40
C ILE A 184 -22.77 28.90 -4.08
N LYS A 185 -23.45 29.55 -5.03
CA LYS A 185 -23.98 30.91 -4.85
C LYS A 185 -25.45 30.85 -4.46
N PHE A 186 -25.84 31.45 -3.34
CA PHE A 186 -27.25 31.60 -3.02
C PHE A 186 -27.91 32.68 -3.88
N LYS A 187 -29.16 32.41 -4.29
CA LYS A 187 -30.01 33.40 -4.98
C LYS A 187 -30.15 34.63 -4.08
N ASN A 188 -30.06 35.82 -4.66
CA ASN A 188 -30.17 37.13 -3.97
C ASN A 188 -29.02 37.56 -3.05
N GLN A 189 -27.89 36.83 -2.99
CA GLN A 189 -26.69 37.33 -2.28
C GLN A 189 -25.86 38.27 -3.15
N ARG A 190 -25.26 39.30 -2.52
CA ARG A 190 -24.34 40.25 -3.16
C ARG A 190 -23.24 39.48 -3.92
N LYS A 191 -22.84 40.02 -5.08
CA LYS A 191 -21.83 39.42 -5.96
C LYS A 191 -20.55 39.12 -5.15
N GLY A 192 -20.15 37.85 -5.05
CA GLY A 192 -18.87 37.43 -4.46
C GLY A 192 -18.93 36.54 -3.22
N ILE A 193 -20.09 36.32 -2.59
CA ILE A 193 -20.19 35.41 -1.43
C ILE A 193 -20.57 34.01 -1.92
N TYR A 194 -19.62 33.07 -1.85
CA TYR A 194 -19.86 31.65 -2.04
C TYR A 194 -20.09 31.00 -0.68
N SER A 195 -21.06 30.11 -0.62
CA SER A 195 -21.32 29.29 0.56
C SER A 195 -20.88 27.87 0.32
N LYS A 196 -20.35 27.24 1.37
CA LYS A 196 -20.01 25.82 1.36
C LYS A 196 -21.30 25.00 1.42
N VAL A 197 -21.43 24.07 0.50
CA VAL A 197 -22.51 23.09 0.43
C VAL A 197 -21.88 21.71 0.35
N TYR A 198 -22.53 20.71 0.91
CA TYR A 198 -22.08 19.32 0.91
C TYR A 198 -23.19 18.43 0.35
N ALA A 199 -22.82 17.23 -0.06
CA ALA A 199 -23.75 16.17 -0.41
C ALA A 199 -23.60 15.04 0.60
N ALA A 200 -24.69 14.70 1.29
CA ALA A 200 -24.81 13.48 2.07
C ALA A 200 -25.15 12.33 1.11
N ILE A 201 -24.38 11.24 1.19
CA ILE A 201 -24.43 10.11 0.27
C ILE A 201 -24.84 8.90 1.08
N PHE A 202 -26.00 8.35 0.78
CA PHE A 202 -26.51 7.13 1.38
C PHE A 202 -26.44 6.00 0.37
N VAL A 203 -25.82 4.89 0.72
CA VAL A 203 -25.68 3.72 -0.17
C VAL A 203 -26.35 2.52 0.47
N CYS A 204 -27.31 1.93 -0.23
CA CYS A 204 -27.97 0.69 0.18
C CYS A 204 -26.98 -0.48 0.13
N LEU A 205 -26.84 -1.22 1.24
CA LEU A 205 -25.89 -2.33 1.34
C LEU A 205 -26.33 -3.55 0.52
N ALA A 206 -27.64 -3.78 0.42
CA ALA A 206 -28.23 -4.87 -0.36
C ALA A 206 -28.19 -4.61 -1.86
N THR A 207 -28.73 -3.48 -2.33
CA THR A 207 -28.99 -3.22 -3.76
C THR A 207 -27.97 -2.32 -4.44
N LYS A 208 -27.02 -1.74 -3.70
CA LYS A 208 -26.07 -0.71 -4.18
C LYS A 208 -26.71 0.59 -4.65
N ALA A 209 -28.02 0.75 -4.47
CA ALA A 209 -28.73 2.00 -4.73
C ALA A 209 -28.12 3.15 -3.94
N ILE A 210 -28.02 4.31 -4.59
CA ILE A 210 -27.53 5.54 -3.98
C ILE A 210 -28.70 6.49 -3.78
N HIS A 211 -28.69 7.20 -2.66
CA HIS A 211 -29.55 8.34 -2.40
C HIS A 211 -28.68 9.53 -1.98
N LEU A 212 -28.89 10.67 -2.62
CA LEU A 212 -28.08 11.87 -2.47
C LEU A 212 -28.93 13.01 -1.91
N GLU A 213 -28.41 13.67 -0.88
CA GLU A 213 -29.09 14.77 -0.21
C GLU A 213 -28.17 15.99 -0.10
N THR A 214 -28.64 17.13 -0.58
CA THR A 214 -27.90 18.39 -0.45
C THR A 214 -28.02 18.92 0.98
N VAL A 215 -26.89 19.26 1.59
CA VAL A 215 -26.84 19.84 2.95
C VAL A 215 -25.95 21.09 2.97
N THR A 216 -26.39 22.11 3.69
CA THR A 216 -25.72 23.41 3.73
C THR A 216 -24.67 23.53 4.84
N ASP A 217 -24.68 22.61 5.81
CA ASP A 217 -23.68 22.54 6.88
C ASP A 217 -23.49 21.09 7.36
N LEU A 218 -22.37 20.84 8.04
CA LEU A 218 -22.04 19.56 8.69
C LEU A 218 -22.48 19.59 10.17
N THR A 219 -23.74 19.94 10.42
CA THR A 219 -24.37 19.97 11.75
C THR A 219 -25.33 18.82 11.96
N THR A 220 -25.78 18.65 13.20
CA THR A 220 -26.65 17.54 13.62
C THR A 220 -28.02 17.67 13.00
N GLU A 221 -28.52 18.89 13.04
CA GLU A 221 -29.84 19.27 12.56
C GLU A 221 -29.89 19.10 11.04
N ALA A 222 -28.83 19.51 10.33
CA ALA A 222 -28.72 19.32 8.88
C ALA A 222 -28.69 17.83 8.50
N PHE A 223 -27.95 17.01 9.28
CA PHE A 223 -27.90 15.57 9.04
C PHE A 223 -29.25 14.88 9.36
N ILE A 224 -29.89 15.20 10.49
CA ILE A 224 -31.23 14.68 10.83
C ILE A 224 -32.24 15.05 9.75
N ALA A 225 -32.18 16.28 9.21
CA ALA A 225 -33.04 16.69 8.11
C ALA A 225 -32.81 15.84 6.84
N ALA A 226 -31.55 15.58 6.47
CA ALA A 226 -31.22 14.70 5.35
C ALA A 226 -31.71 13.26 5.60
N LEU A 227 -31.55 12.74 6.82
CA LEU A 227 -32.01 11.39 7.20
C LEU A 227 -33.54 11.27 7.13
N LYS A 228 -34.27 12.31 7.56
CA LYS A 228 -35.73 12.39 7.43
C LYS A 228 -36.17 12.38 5.97
N ARG A 229 -35.46 13.08 5.07
CA ARG A 229 -35.76 13.08 3.63
C ARG A 229 -35.51 11.72 3.00
N LEU A 230 -34.41 11.05 3.37
CA LEU A 230 -34.15 9.67 2.96
C LEU A 230 -35.28 8.74 3.40
N TYR A 231 -35.60 8.76 4.70
CA TYR A 231 -36.67 7.94 5.28
C TYR A 231 -38.01 8.16 4.55
N ALA A 232 -38.39 9.43 4.33
CA ALA A 232 -39.63 9.76 3.66
C ALA A 232 -39.70 9.30 2.19
N ARG A 233 -38.55 9.21 1.50
CA ARG A 233 -38.47 8.81 0.09
C ARG A 233 -38.24 7.31 -0.12
N ARG A 234 -37.53 6.65 0.79
CA ARG A 234 -37.01 5.28 0.62
C ARG A 234 -37.54 4.28 1.65
N GLY A 235 -38.19 4.75 2.72
CA GLY A 235 -38.70 3.92 3.81
C GLY A 235 -37.74 3.85 5.00
N ARG A 236 -38.15 3.13 6.05
CA ARG A 236 -37.45 3.06 7.33
C ARG A 236 -36.07 2.39 7.19
N ILE A 237 -35.09 2.98 7.87
CA ILE A 237 -33.74 2.44 8.00
C ILE A 237 -33.66 1.72 9.35
N ALA A 238 -33.05 0.55 9.39
CA ALA A 238 -32.75 -0.16 10.63
C ALA A 238 -31.30 0.04 11.05
N THR A 239 -30.37 0.00 10.08
CA THR A 239 -28.93 0.13 10.36
C THR A 239 -28.29 1.20 9.47
N LEU A 240 -27.56 2.12 10.10
CA LEU A 240 -26.71 3.08 9.42
C LEU A 240 -25.24 2.80 9.73
N MET A 241 -24.40 2.69 8.70
CA MET A 241 -22.97 2.41 8.81
C MET A 241 -22.13 3.61 8.35
N SER A 242 -21.04 3.91 9.05
CA SER A 242 -20.09 4.94 8.62
C SER A 242 -18.65 4.61 9.01
N ASP A 243 -17.70 5.35 8.42
CA ASP A 243 -16.29 5.26 8.77
C ASP A 243 -16.00 5.68 10.21
N ASN A 244 -14.99 5.03 10.81
CA ASN A 244 -14.48 5.45 12.11
C ASN A 244 -13.60 6.71 11.92
N ALA A 245 -14.11 7.84 12.40
CA ALA A 245 -13.50 9.15 12.26
C ALA A 245 -12.16 9.33 13.02
N SER A 246 -11.64 8.30 13.70
CA SER A 246 -10.36 8.39 14.45
C SER A 246 -9.13 8.59 13.55
N ASN A 247 -9.20 8.25 12.25
CA ASN A 247 -8.04 8.31 11.33
C ASN A 247 -8.06 9.49 10.35
N PHE A 248 -9.05 10.39 10.41
CA PHE A 248 -9.20 11.47 9.43
C PHE A 248 -8.64 12.80 9.96
N LYS A 249 -7.60 13.32 9.30
CA LYS A 249 -6.99 14.62 9.63
C LYS A 249 -7.68 15.74 8.84
N GLY A 250 -8.47 16.57 9.51
CA GLY A 250 -9.05 17.80 8.94
C GLY A 250 -10.08 18.47 9.85
N ALA A 251 -10.10 19.80 9.92
CA ALA A 251 -10.98 20.58 10.80
C ALA A 251 -12.49 20.43 10.45
N GLU A 252 -12.82 20.26 9.17
CA GLU A 252 -14.20 20.07 8.68
C GLU A 252 -14.68 18.61 8.89
N LEU A 253 -13.81 17.61 8.72
CA LEU A 253 -14.10 16.20 9.04
C LEU A 253 -14.21 15.94 10.56
N ASN A 254 -13.58 16.76 11.39
CA ASN A 254 -13.79 16.73 12.84
C ASN A 254 -15.23 17.12 13.25
N ARG A 255 -16.02 17.79 12.39
CA ARG A 255 -17.46 18.03 12.65
C ARG A 255 -18.30 16.78 12.41
N LEU A 256 -18.01 16.03 11.34
CA LEU A 256 -18.58 14.69 11.11
C LEU A 256 -18.23 13.71 12.25
N LYS A 257 -17.02 13.82 12.81
CA LYS A 257 -16.60 13.10 14.03
C LYS A 257 -17.45 13.46 15.26
N LYS A 258 -17.83 14.73 15.45
CA LYS A 258 -18.69 15.15 16.56
C LYS A 258 -20.14 14.70 16.41
N LEU A 259 -20.61 14.55 15.16
CA LEU A 259 -21.95 14.02 14.89
C LEU A 259 -22.05 12.56 15.28
N THR A 260 -20.99 11.80 15.05
CA THR A 260 -21.02 10.35 15.06
C THR A 260 -20.38 9.72 16.31
N CYS A 261 -19.46 10.40 17.00
CA CYS A 261 -18.98 9.96 18.31
C CYS A 261 -19.98 10.29 19.44
N GLN A 262 -19.91 9.51 20.53
CA GLN A 262 -20.75 9.44 21.73
C GLN A 262 -21.13 10.75 22.47
N THR A 263 -20.86 11.93 21.91
CA THR A 263 -21.06 13.25 22.54
C THR A 263 -22.22 14.06 21.96
N ASN A 264 -23.00 13.50 21.02
CA ASN A 264 -24.16 14.21 20.44
C ASN A 264 -25.48 13.58 20.89
N GLU A 265 -25.97 14.05 22.05
CA GLU A 265 -27.22 13.58 22.65
C GLU A 265 -28.41 13.75 21.70
N THR A 266 -28.49 14.87 20.96
CA THR A 266 -29.59 15.14 20.02
C THR A 266 -29.68 14.06 18.95
N LEU A 267 -28.55 13.69 18.33
CA LEU A 267 -28.54 12.65 17.31
C LEU A 267 -28.84 11.27 17.90
N ALA A 268 -28.21 10.94 19.03
CA ALA A 268 -28.41 9.66 19.69
C ALA A 268 -29.89 9.46 20.10
N ASN A 269 -30.52 10.51 20.64
CA ASN A 269 -31.93 10.50 21.01
C ASN A 269 -32.83 10.33 19.78
N TYR A 270 -32.56 11.05 18.69
CA TYR A 270 -33.32 10.92 17.44
C TYR A 270 -33.23 9.49 16.87
N LEU A 271 -32.01 8.95 16.74
CA LEU A 271 -31.80 7.60 16.23
C LEU A 271 -32.49 6.55 17.12
N SER A 272 -32.39 6.71 18.45
CA SER A 272 -33.05 5.82 19.41
C SER A 272 -34.58 5.88 19.28
N SER A 273 -35.16 7.08 19.14
CA SER A 273 -36.61 7.23 18.96
C SER A 273 -37.12 6.62 17.66
N GLU A 274 -36.29 6.59 16.61
CA GLU A 274 -36.64 6.01 15.31
C GLU A 274 -36.26 4.51 15.20
N ALA A 275 -35.65 3.95 16.25
CA ALA A 275 -35.09 2.59 16.31
C ALA A 275 -34.00 2.32 15.26
N ILE A 276 -33.14 3.31 15.00
CA ILE A 276 -32.02 3.23 14.05
C ILE A 276 -30.72 2.90 14.79
N GLN A 277 -30.07 1.79 14.42
CA GLN A 277 -28.77 1.40 14.95
C GLN A 277 -27.64 2.02 14.11
N TRP A 278 -26.81 2.87 14.72
CA TRP A 278 -25.58 3.35 14.08
C TRP A 278 -24.39 2.43 14.38
N LYS A 279 -23.68 1.98 13.33
CA LYS A 279 -22.47 1.14 13.44
C LYS A 279 -21.25 1.82 12.82
N PHE A 280 -20.12 1.79 13.51
CA PHE A 280 -18.83 2.22 12.97
C PHE A 280 -18.06 1.03 12.43
N ILE A 281 -17.46 1.17 11.24
CA ILE A 281 -16.55 0.15 10.74
C ILE A 281 -15.24 0.16 11.54
N PRO A 282 -14.52 -0.97 11.63
CA PRO A 282 -13.23 -1.00 12.30
C PRO A 282 -12.21 -0.04 11.64
N PRO A 283 -11.29 0.57 12.41
CA PRO A 283 -10.27 1.44 11.84
C PRO A 283 -9.45 0.72 10.76
N ARG A 284 -9.11 1.43 9.68
CA ARG A 284 -8.27 0.91 8.56
C ARG A 284 -8.84 -0.34 7.88
N SER A 285 -10.18 -0.45 7.79
CA SER A 285 -10.86 -1.56 7.12
C SER A 285 -11.58 -1.09 5.86
N PRO A 286 -10.84 -0.75 4.78
CA PRO A 286 -11.41 -0.17 3.55
C PRO A 286 -12.41 -1.10 2.84
N ASN A 287 -12.34 -2.40 3.11
CA ASN A 287 -13.29 -3.39 2.59
C ASN A 287 -14.73 -3.17 3.08
N PHE A 288 -14.93 -2.57 4.26
CA PHE A 288 -16.26 -2.24 4.76
C PHE A 288 -16.77 -0.92 4.17
N GLY A 289 -15.90 0.10 4.06
CA GLY A 289 -16.25 1.44 3.58
C GLY A 289 -16.27 1.63 2.07
N GLY A 290 -15.67 0.69 1.31
CA GLY A 290 -15.51 0.82 -0.13
C GLY A 290 -16.79 1.04 -0.93
N MET A 291 -17.97 0.66 -0.40
CA MET A 291 -19.24 0.89 -1.09
C MET A 291 -19.66 2.37 -1.11
N TRP A 292 -19.65 3.05 0.03
CA TRP A 292 -19.98 4.48 0.07
C TRP A 292 -18.83 5.35 -0.44
N GLU A 293 -17.58 4.94 -0.24
CA GLU A 293 -16.43 5.59 -0.89
C GLU A 293 -16.52 5.53 -2.43
N ALA A 294 -16.90 4.38 -3.00
CA ALA A 294 -17.13 4.25 -4.43
C ALA A 294 -18.31 5.11 -4.90
N GLY A 295 -19.39 5.17 -4.11
CA GLY A 295 -20.51 6.08 -4.34
C GLY A 295 -20.07 7.55 -4.38
N ALA A 296 -19.30 7.99 -3.39
CA ALA A 296 -18.74 9.34 -3.31
C ALA A 296 -17.79 9.66 -4.47
N LYS A 297 -16.91 8.72 -4.82
CA LYS A 297 -16.00 8.85 -5.97
C LYS A 297 -16.79 9.00 -7.27
N SER A 298 -17.82 8.18 -7.46
CA SER A 298 -18.67 8.24 -8.64
C SER A 298 -19.47 9.53 -8.72
N PHE A 299 -20.04 10.00 -7.61
CA PHE A 299 -20.75 11.27 -7.55
C PHE A 299 -19.83 12.43 -7.93
N LYS A 300 -18.63 12.52 -7.33
CA LYS A 300 -17.62 13.53 -7.68
C LYS A 300 -17.28 13.49 -9.16
N HIS A 301 -17.10 12.30 -9.72
CA HIS A 301 -16.77 12.13 -11.13
C HIS A 301 -17.80 12.79 -12.06
N HIS A 302 -19.10 12.53 -11.84
CA HIS A 302 -20.16 13.13 -12.67
C HIS A 302 -20.25 14.64 -12.42
N LEU A 303 -20.26 15.05 -11.14
CA LEU A 303 -20.37 16.45 -10.76
C LEU A 303 -19.24 17.33 -11.31
N HIS A 304 -18.01 16.81 -11.40
CA HIS A 304 -16.89 17.57 -11.99
C HIS A 304 -17.06 17.79 -13.49
N ARG A 305 -17.72 16.87 -14.21
CA ARG A 305 -17.97 17.00 -15.65
C ARG A 305 -19.18 17.89 -15.97
N THR A 306 -20.20 17.90 -15.11
CA THR A 306 -21.34 18.81 -15.24
C THR A 306 -20.98 20.27 -14.97
N ARG A 307 -19.88 20.52 -14.24
CA ARG A 307 -19.48 21.86 -13.81
C ARG A 307 -18.69 22.60 -14.92
N THR A 308 -19.35 22.93 -16.02
CA THR A 308 -18.84 23.82 -17.07
C THR A 308 -18.82 25.27 -16.58
N ASN A 309 -17.68 25.81 -16.11
CA ASN A 309 -17.31 27.25 -15.91
C ASN A 309 -18.38 28.25 -15.37
N CYS A 310 -19.52 27.79 -14.90
CA CYS A 310 -20.70 28.60 -14.61
C CYS A 310 -20.95 28.65 -13.10
N ASN A 311 -21.46 29.78 -12.65
CA ASN A 311 -21.90 29.96 -11.27
C ASN A 311 -23.26 29.28 -11.10
N ILE A 312 -23.27 28.17 -10.35
CA ILE A 312 -24.45 27.35 -10.07
C ILE A 312 -25.13 27.85 -8.78
N THR A 313 -26.45 27.95 -8.80
CA THR A 313 -27.30 28.27 -7.63
C THR A 313 -27.56 27.03 -6.77
N ILE A 314 -28.16 27.20 -5.59
CA ILE A 314 -28.46 26.05 -4.71
C ILE A 314 -29.51 25.12 -5.33
N GLU A 315 -30.54 25.68 -5.97
CA GLU A 315 -31.60 24.90 -6.64
C GLU A 315 -31.06 24.15 -7.86
N GLU A 316 -30.17 24.79 -8.62
CA GLU A 316 -29.48 24.13 -9.74
C GLU A 316 -28.55 23.01 -9.26
N PHE A 317 -27.83 23.23 -8.15
CA PHE A 317 -26.99 22.20 -7.54
C PHE A 317 -27.82 21.01 -7.07
N GLU A 318 -28.93 21.26 -6.37
CA GLU A 318 -29.85 20.21 -5.92
C GLU A 318 -30.40 19.40 -7.11
N THR A 319 -30.77 20.09 -8.20
CA THR A 319 -31.22 19.43 -9.43
C THR A 319 -30.15 18.49 -9.99
N ILE A 320 -28.91 18.99 -10.15
CA ILE A 320 -27.78 18.18 -10.66
C ILE A 320 -27.53 16.97 -9.76
N VAL A 321 -27.57 17.15 -8.43
CA VAL A 321 -27.39 16.07 -7.46
C VAL A 321 -28.43 14.96 -7.66
N ILE A 322 -29.70 15.33 -7.83
CA ILE A 322 -30.80 14.38 -8.04
C ILE A 322 -30.69 13.68 -9.39
N GLN A 323 -30.29 14.38 -10.46
CA GLN A 323 -30.07 13.75 -11.77
C GLN A 323 -28.91 12.75 -11.74
N ILE A 324 -27.80 13.10 -11.05
CA ILE A 324 -26.69 12.16 -10.82
C ILE A 324 -27.17 10.94 -10.04
N GLU A 325 -28.04 11.10 -9.03
CA GLU A 325 -28.66 9.96 -8.32
C GLU A 325 -29.41 9.04 -9.30
N GLY A 326 -30.23 9.61 -10.19
CA GLY A 326 -30.95 8.88 -11.22
C GLY A 326 -30.03 8.06 -12.12
N ILE A 327 -29.01 8.71 -12.70
CA ILE A 327 -28.01 8.07 -13.57
C ILE A 327 -27.31 6.92 -12.86
N ARG A 328 -26.89 7.13 -11.61
CA ARG A 328 -26.19 6.10 -10.84
C ARG A 328 -27.07 4.90 -10.51
N ASN A 329 -28.35 5.13 -10.26
CA ASN A 329 -29.31 4.06 -10.00
C ASN A 329 -29.77 3.36 -11.28
N SER A 330 -29.54 3.92 -12.47
CA SER A 330 -29.77 3.24 -13.75
C SER A 330 -28.58 2.44 -14.26
N GLY A 331 -27.43 2.53 -13.59
CA GLY A 331 -26.25 1.75 -13.94
C GLY A 331 -26.45 0.24 -13.70
N PRO A 332 -25.89 -0.62 -14.56
CA PRO A 332 -26.00 -2.07 -14.40
C PRO A 332 -25.24 -2.57 -13.16
N LEU A 333 -25.85 -3.50 -12.41
CA LEU A 333 -25.22 -4.14 -11.25
C LEU A 333 -24.26 -5.27 -11.63
N ILE A 334 -24.44 -5.83 -12.81
CA ILE A 334 -23.67 -6.93 -13.36
C ILE A 334 -23.04 -6.49 -14.69
N PRO A 335 -21.94 -7.13 -15.12
CA PRO A 335 -21.40 -6.92 -16.45
C PRO A 335 -22.49 -7.16 -17.51
N LEU A 336 -22.54 -6.30 -18.52
CA LEU A 336 -23.40 -6.49 -19.67
C LEU A 336 -22.86 -7.66 -20.50
N SER A 337 -23.77 -8.50 -20.98
CA SER A 337 -23.46 -9.53 -21.95
C SER A 337 -23.73 -9.03 -23.36
N ASP A 338 -22.93 -9.50 -24.32
CA ASP A 338 -23.13 -9.23 -25.75
C ASP A 338 -24.17 -10.17 -26.38
N ASN A 339 -24.74 -11.10 -25.60
CA ASN A 339 -25.72 -12.07 -26.08
C ASN A 339 -27.14 -11.48 -26.10
N ILE A 340 -27.74 -11.43 -27.29
CA ILE A 340 -29.08 -10.86 -27.53
C ILE A 340 -30.21 -11.65 -26.85
N ASN A 341 -29.97 -12.89 -26.43
CA ASN A 341 -30.96 -13.74 -25.77
C ASN A 341 -30.91 -13.68 -24.24
N GLU A 342 -30.05 -12.84 -23.66
CA GLU A 342 -29.98 -12.65 -22.22
C GLU A 342 -31.04 -11.68 -21.70
N TYR A 343 -31.39 -11.84 -20.42
CA TYR A 343 -32.38 -11.00 -19.74
C TYR A 343 -31.89 -9.56 -19.61
N GLU A 344 -32.86 -8.62 -19.50
CA GLU A 344 -32.58 -7.21 -19.22
C GLU A 344 -31.70 -7.06 -17.96
N VAL A 345 -30.74 -6.14 -18.02
CA VAL A 345 -29.78 -5.95 -16.95
C VAL A 345 -30.44 -5.41 -15.68
N LEU A 346 -30.12 -6.03 -14.55
CA LEU A 346 -30.62 -5.56 -13.27
C LEU A 346 -29.86 -4.30 -12.83
N THR A 347 -30.61 -3.27 -12.47
CA THR A 347 -30.10 -1.97 -12.00
C THR A 347 -30.63 -1.68 -10.60
N PRO A 348 -29.98 -0.81 -9.80
CA PRO A 348 -30.56 -0.37 -8.53
C PRO A 348 -31.97 0.22 -8.68
N GLY A 349 -32.26 0.89 -9.80
CA GLY A 349 -33.57 1.48 -10.12
C GLY A 349 -34.70 0.44 -10.12
N HIS A 350 -34.44 -0.78 -10.59
CA HIS A 350 -35.42 -1.87 -10.53
C HIS A 350 -35.90 -2.15 -9.10
N PHE A 351 -35.00 -2.07 -8.11
CA PHE A 351 -35.37 -2.28 -6.71
C PHE A 351 -36.11 -1.09 -6.08
N ILE A 352 -35.97 0.11 -6.64
CA ILE A 352 -36.56 1.34 -6.08
C ILE A 352 -37.92 1.63 -6.69
N ILE A 353 -38.03 1.54 -8.02
CA ILE A 353 -39.22 1.96 -8.77
C ILE A 353 -39.76 0.87 -9.71
N GLY A 354 -39.18 -0.34 -9.69
CA GLY A 354 -39.60 -1.46 -10.54
C GLY A 354 -39.09 -1.42 -11.99
N ARG A 355 -38.28 -0.42 -12.36
CA ARG A 355 -37.72 -0.23 -13.72
C ARG A 355 -36.45 0.64 -13.70
N PRO A 356 -35.67 0.72 -14.78
CA PRO A 356 -34.59 1.70 -14.91
C PRO A 356 -35.10 3.14 -14.84
N ILE A 357 -34.30 4.06 -14.32
CA ILE A 357 -34.62 5.50 -14.29
C ILE A 357 -34.14 6.11 -15.62
N THR A 358 -35.07 6.58 -16.46
CA THR A 358 -34.77 7.20 -17.75
C THR A 358 -35.11 8.69 -17.72
N GLU A 359 -34.21 9.54 -18.21
CA GLU A 359 -34.46 10.98 -18.40
C GLU A 359 -34.70 11.30 -19.89
N PRO A 360 -35.54 12.31 -20.22
CA PRO A 360 -35.79 12.72 -21.60
C PRO A 360 -34.59 13.46 -22.22
N GLU A 361 -34.21 13.12 -23.45
CA GLU A 361 -33.05 13.70 -24.17
C GLU A 361 -33.28 15.16 -24.63
N ILE A 362 -32.29 16.03 -24.43
CA ILE A 362 -32.31 17.47 -24.81
C ILE A 362 -31.02 17.86 -25.57
N LEU A 363 -30.36 16.91 -26.25
CA LEU A 363 -29.06 17.15 -26.89
C LEU A 363 -29.12 18.09 -28.11
N ASP A 364 -30.24 18.10 -28.84
CA ASP A 364 -30.37 18.80 -30.13
C ASP A 364 -30.69 20.30 -30.05
N ILE A 365 -30.86 20.85 -28.84
CA ILE A 365 -31.23 22.27 -28.65
C ILE A 365 -29.99 23.11 -28.40
N SER A 366 -29.77 24.15 -29.20
CA SER A 366 -28.63 25.07 -29.05
C SER A 366 -28.66 25.83 -27.71
N ASP A 367 -27.50 26.04 -27.08
CA ASP A 367 -27.40 26.59 -25.70
C ASP A 367 -28.09 27.95 -25.51
N ASN A 368 -28.10 28.77 -26.56
CA ASN A 368 -28.76 30.08 -26.60
C ASN A 368 -30.30 30.02 -26.62
N ARG A 369 -30.89 28.84 -26.86
CA ARG A 369 -32.34 28.60 -26.84
C ARG A 369 -32.79 27.85 -25.59
N LEU A 370 -31.85 27.45 -24.73
CA LEU A 370 -32.15 26.74 -23.48
C LEU A 370 -32.55 27.76 -22.41
N SER A 371 -33.72 27.54 -21.82
CA SER A 371 -33.99 28.11 -20.49
C SER A 371 -33.00 27.52 -19.48
N ARG A 372 -32.84 28.21 -18.35
CA ARG A 372 -31.79 27.89 -17.36
C ARG A 372 -31.92 26.47 -16.76
N TRP A 373 -33.12 25.90 -16.71
CA TRP A 373 -33.35 24.51 -16.28
C TRP A 373 -33.09 23.47 -17.40
N GLN A 374 -33.28 23.84 -18.65
CA GLN A 374 -32.88 23.00 -19.79
C GLN A 374 -31.35 22.95 -19.92
N TYR A 375 -30.68 24.05 -19.58
CA TYR A 375 -29.22 24.11 -19.52
C TYR A 375 -28.64 23.15 -18.48
N THR A 376 -29.18 23.10 -17.24
CA THR A 376 -28.72 22.14 -16.22
C THR A 376 -28.92 20.69 -16.66
N THR A 377 -30.06 20.39 -17.29
CA THR A 377 -30.35 19.06 -17.83
C THR A 377 -29.38 18.69 -18.95
N LYS A 378 -29.10 19.62 -19.86
CA LYS A 378 -28.12 19.40 -20.94
C LYS A 378 -26.72 19.18 -20.37
N CYS A 379 -26.26 19.98 -19.41
CA CYS A 379 -24.95 19.79 -18.76
C CYS A 379 -24.76 18.40 -18.15
N VAL A 380 -25.85 17.75 -17.71
CA VAL A 380 -25.82 16.37 -17.22
C VAL A 380 -25.78 15.35 -18.36
N GLN A 381 -26.44 15.63 -19.48
CA GLN A 381 -26.49 14.76 -20.65
C GLN A 381 -25.23 14.83 -21.54
N THR A 382 -24.47 15.92 -21.51
CA THR A 382 -23.21 16.05 -22.28
C THR A 382 -21.97 15.43 -21.61
N ILE A 383 -22.13 14.74 -20.46
CA ILE A 383 -21.07 14.05 -19.69
C ILE A 383 -20.55 12.82 -20.43
#